data_AF-A0A966QCU6-F1
#
_entry.id   AF-A0A966QCU6-F1
#
_cell.length_a   1.000
_cell.length_b   1.000
_cell.length_c   1.000
_cell.angle_alpha   90.00
_cell.angle_beta   90.00
_cell.angle_gamma   90.00
#
_symmetry.space_group_name_H-M   'P 1'
#
loop_
_entity.id
_entity.type
_entity.pdbx_description
1 polymer ?
#
loop_
_entity_poly.entity_id
_entity_poly.type
_entity_poly.pdbx_seq_one_letter_code
_entity_poly.pdbx_strand_id
1 'polypeptide(L)'
;AALPGYLGWRWAVTVTKVDSQSPATICDVVLLPGADALLAPEWIPYSNRITADDVVAGTIVPTPADDARLVPGSAVLPNDEELDIQEIFELGGTRLRVLSIEGRDQAAKRWIEGDRGPNTEIARLAPKNCGSCGFYLPIAGALRQAFGVCANAISPEDARVVAVNHGCGAHSEAIN
;
A
#
# COMPACT_ATOMS: atom_id res chain seq x y z
N ALA A 1 -13.90 35.41 -20.04
CA ALA A 1 -13.77 34.06 -20.64
C ALA A 1 -13.88 33.03 -19.52
N ALA A 2 -14.91 32.18 -19.53
CA ALA A 2 -15.16 31.20 -18.47
C ALA A 2 -14.71 29.81 -18.92
N LEU A 3 -13.40 29.54 -18.89
CA LEU A 3 -12.91 28.18 -18.99
C LEU A 3 -13.05 27.53 -17.59
N PRO A 4 -13.78 26.41 -17.46
CA PRO A 4 -14.09 25.82 -16.14
C PRO A 4 -12.85 25.55 -15.26
N GLY A 5 -11.71 25.19 -15.87
CA GLY A 5 -10.47 24.88 -15.14
C GLY A 5 -9.70 26.09 -14.60
N TYR A 6 -10.11 27.32 -14.93
CA TYR A 6 -9.41 28.55 -14.55
C TYR A 6 -10.25 29.45 -13.64
N LEU A 7 -11.25 28.88 -12.96
CA LEU A 7 -11.98 29.59 -11.91
C LEU A 7 -11.00 30.08 -10.83
N GLY A 8 -11.11 31.35 -10.43
CA GLY A 8 -10.21 31.97 -9.45
C GLY A 8 -8.86 32.43 -10.02
N TRP A 9 -8.50 32.06 -11.25
CA TRP A 9 -7.29 32.56 -11.92
C TRP A 9 -7.51 33.95 -12.53
N ARG A 10 -6.45 34.75 -12.60
CA ARG A 10 -6.48 36.15 -13.06
C ARG A 10 -5.42 36.39 -14.12
N TRP A 11 -5.78 37.14 -15.16
CA TRP A 11 -4.81 37.62 -16.13
C TRP A 11 -4.02 38.79 -15.53
N ALA A 12 -2.70 38.70 -15.57
CA ALA A 12 -1.80 39.82 -15.30
C ALA A 12 -1.13 40.23 -16.60
N VAL A 13 -1.35 41.49 -16.99
CA VAL A 13 -0.83 42.07 -18.23
C VAL A 13 0.15 43.16 -17.86
N THR A 14 1.40 43.02 -18.30
CA THR A 14 2.40 44.07 -18.16
C THR A 14 2.41 44.92 -19.43
N VAL A 15 2.23 46.23 -19.29
CA VAL A 15 2.25 47.19 -20.40
C VAL A 15 3.36 48.20 -20.23
N THR A 16 3.99 48.59 -21.33
CA THR A 16 5.03 49.63 -21.35
C THR A 16 4.67 50.72 -22.37
N LYS A 17 5.00 51.96 -22.01
CA LYS A 17 4.82 53.15 -22.85
C LYS A 17 6.09 53.99 -22.77
N VAL A 18 6.60 54.40 -23.93
CA VAL A 18 7.92 55.06 -24.04
C VAL A 18 7.87 56.51 -23.57
N ASP A 19 6.82 57.25 -23.93
CA ASP A 19 6.55 58.63 -23.50
C ASP A 19 5.04 58.91 -23.47
N SER A 20 4.58 60.12 -23.12
CA SER A 20 3.14 60.41 -22.99
C SER A 20 2.35 60.34 -24.31
N GLN A 21 3.00 60.42 -25.46
CA GLN A 21 2.37 60.45 -26.79
C GLN A 21 2.37 59.08 -27.47
N SER A 22 3.27 58.18 -27.07
CA SER A 22 3.41 56.84 -27.65
C SER A 22 2.23 55.93 -27.30
N PRO A 23 1.83 55.01 -28.20
CA PRO A 23 0.88 53.96 -27.84
C PRO A 23 1.50 53.03 -26.79
N ALA A 24 0.67 52.53 -25.87
CA ALA A 24 1.11 51.48 -24.95
C ALA A 24 1.29 50.16 -25.71
N THR A 25 2.32 49.40 -25.36
CA THR A 25 2.60 48.06 -25.88
C THR A 25 2.49 47.04 -24.76
N ILE A 26 2.12 45.80 -25.09
CA ILE A 26 2.07 44.69 -24.13
C ILE A 26 3.44 44.04 -24.09
N CYS A 27 3.99 43.87 -22.89
CA CYS A 27 5.26 43.17 -22.68
C CYS A 27 5.05 41.68 -22.42
N ASP A 28 4.09 41.33 -21.58
CA ASP A 28 3.75 39.95 -21.24
C ASP A 28 2.29 39.82 -20.78
N VAL A 29 1.72 38.64 -20.98
CA VAL A 29 0.38 38.25 -20.55
C VAL A 29 0.50 36.89 -19.85
N VAL A 30 0.45 36.92 -18.51
CA VAL A 30 0.55 35.70 -17.69
C VAL A 30 -0.77 35.45 -16.97
N LEU A 31 -1.00 34.19 -16.61
CA LEU A 31 -2.13 33.79 -15.78
C LEU A 31 -1.62 33.47 -14.38
N LEU A 32 -2.11 34.21 -13.39
CA LEU A 32 -1.71 34.05 -12.00
C LEU A 32 -2.87 33.48 -11.17
N PRO A 33 -2.59 32.57 -10.22
CA PRO A 33 -3.63 32.06 -9.34
C PRO A 33 -4.10 33.15 -8.37
N GLY A 34 -5.41 33.37 -8.30
CA GLY A 34 -6.03 34.11 -7.21
C GLY A 34 -6.29 33.23 -5.99
N ALA A 35 -6.88 33.80 -4.93
CA ALA A 35 -7.15 33.09 -3.68
C ALA A 35 -8.05 31.85 -3.85
N ASP A 36 -8.96 31.90 -4.82
CA ASP A 36 -9.92 30.82 -5.11
C ASP A 36 -9.46 29.92 -6.28
N ALA A 37 -8.21 30.08 -6.73
CA ALA A 37 -7.68 29.29 -7.84
C ALA A 37 -7.42 27.85 -7.40
N LEU A 38 -7.90 26.90 -8.20
CA LEU A 38 -7.49 25.50 -8.05
C LEU A 38 -6.02 25.38 -8.43
N LEU A 39 -5.17 25.09 -7.45
CA LEU A 39 -3.74 24.84 -7.64
C LEU A 39 -3.46 23.36 -7.81
N ALA A 40 -2.34 23.05 -8.48
CA ALA A 40 -1.81 21.70 -8.44
C ALA A 40 -1.44 21.32 -6.99
N PRO A 41 -1.58 20.04 -6.61
CA PRO A 41 -1.03 19.55 -5.36
C PRO A 41 0.47 19.81 -5.26
N GLU A 42 0.99 19.78 -4.03
CA GLU A 42 2.44 19.86 -3.82
C GLU A 42 3.16 18.77 -4.61
N TRP A 43 4.26 19.14 -5.27
CA TRP A 43 5.05 18.19 -6.01
C TRP A 43 5.72 17.22 -5.03
N ILE A 44 5.46 15.94 -5.21
CA ILE A 44 6.14 14.85 -4.48
C ILE A 44 7.10 14.10 -5.40
N PRO A 45 8.28 13.64 -4.95
CA PRO A 45 9.19 12.82 -5.76
C PRO A 45 8.49 11.62 -6.37
N TYR A 46 8.82 11.24 -7.61
CA TYR A 46 8.20 10.09 -8.29
C TYR A 46 8.33 8.80 -7.47
N SER A 47 9.47 8.58 -6.80
CA SER A 47 9.70 7.44 -5.89
C SER A 47 8.64 7.33 -4.79
N ASN A 48 8.06 8.45 -4.37
CA ASN A 48 7.06 8.50 -3.30
C ASN A 48 5.62 8.36 -3.84
N ARG A 49 5.46 8.24 -5.16
CA ARG A 49 4.17 8.04 -5.85
C ARG A 49 3.93 6.61 -6.28
N ILE A 50 4.95 5.76 -6.22
CA ILE A 50 4.89 4.38 -6.74
C ILE A 50 3.85 3.59 -5.95
N THR A 51 2.91 3.02 -6.69
CA THR A 51 1.87 2.12 -6.19
C THR A 51 2.11 0.70 -6.69
N ALA A 52 1.25 -0.24 -6.26
CA ALA A 52 1.30 -1.61 -6.77
C ALA A 52 1.03 -1.67 -8.29
N ASP A 53 0.19 -0.80 -8.82
CA ASP A 53 -0.22 -0.79 -10.23
C ASP A 53 0.90 -0.31 -11.17
N ASP A 54 1.90 0.40 -10.64
CA ASP A 54 3.08 0.84 -11.40
C ASP A 54 4.11 -0.29 -11.61
N VAL A 55 3.98 -1.41 -10.89
CA VAL A 55 4.92 -2.53 -10.94
C VAL A 55 4.44 -3.59 -11.93
N VAL A 56 5.01 -3.56 -13.12
CA VAL A 56 4.71 -4.51 -14.21
C VAL A 56 5.88 -5.44 -14.49
N ALA A 57 5.69 -6.40 -15.42
CA ALA A 57 6.74 -7.32 -15.83
C ALA A 57 7.99 -6.58 -16.32
N GLY A 58 9.13 -6.82 -15.68
CA GLY A 58 10.41 -6.17 -15.98
C GLY A 58 10.68 -4.89 -15.17
N THR A 59 9.71 -4.38 -14.41
CA THR A 59 9.94 -3.25 -13.50
C THR A 59 10.77 -3.70 -12.30
N ILE A 60 11.85 -2.97 -12.02
CA ILE A 60 12.63 -3.11 -10.78
C ILE A 60 12.41 -1.85 -9.96
N VAL A 61 11.78 -1.99 -8.79
CA VAL A 61 11.64 -0.90 -7.81
C VAL A 61 12.74 -1.05 -6.76
N PRO A 62 13.77 -0.16 -6.75
CA PRO A 62 14.83 -0.24 -5.76
C PRO A 62 14.28 -0.01 -4.35
N THR A 63 14.60 -0.92 -3.44
CA THR A 63 14.30 -0.72 -2.01
C THR A 63 15.37 0.16 -1.38
N PRO A 64 15.01 1.25 -0.68
CA PRO A 64 15.97 2.06 0.08
C PRO A 64 16.81 1.20 1.03
N ALA A 65 18.05 1.64 1.28
CA ALA A 65 18.95 0.94 2.21
C ALA A 65 18.44 1.02 3.66
N ASP A 66 17.78 2.14 3.98
CA ASP A 66 17.22 2.54 5.28
C ASP A 66 15.69 2.35 5.37
N ASP A 67 15.12 1.48 4.54
CA ASP A 67 13.68 1.16 4.60
C ASP A 67 13.33 0.56 5.97
N ALA A 68 12.58 1.31 6.79
CA ALA A 68 12.22 0.95 8.16
C ALA A 68 11.41 -0.36 8.25
N ARG A 69 10.81 -0.82 7.15
CA ARG A 69 10.08 -2.09 7.09
C ARG A 69 11.01 -3.30 7.06
N LEU A 70 12.32 -3.09 6.87
CA LEU A 70 13.30 -4.15 6.73
C LEU A 70 14.41 -4.05 7.80
N VAL A 71 14.87 -5.21 8.27
CA VAL A 71 16.07 -5.36 9.11
C VAL A 71 16.96 -6.45 8.53
N PRO A 72 18.26 -6.50 8.88
CA PRO A 72 19.13 -7.61 8.48
C PRO A 72 18.56 -8.96 8.89
N GLY A 73 18.79 -10.01 8.09
CA GLY A 73 18.34 -11.38 8.41
C GLY A 73 18.80 -11.90 9.76
N SER A 74 19.99 -11.48 10.21
CA SER A 74 20.53 -11.79 11.53
C SER A 74 19.73 -11.19 12.69
N ALA A 75 18.92 -10.15 12.45
CA ALA A 75 18.08 -9.49 13.44
C ALA A 75 16.67 -10.13 13.56
N VAL A 76 16.45 -11.30 12.94
CA VAL A 76 15.23 -12.11 13.14
C VAL A 76 15.10 -12.62 14.58
N LEU A 77 16.23 -12.72 15.29
CA LEU A 77 16.33 -13.36 16.60
C LEU A 77 15.94 -12.40 17.75
N PRO A 78 15.13 -12.84 18.73
CA PRO A 78 15.27 -12.36 20.10
C PRO A 78 16.68 -12.70 20.57
N ASN A 79 17.39 -11.75 21.19
CA ASN A 79 18.80 -11.92 21.58
C ASN A 79 19.08 -13.11 22.54
N ASP A 80 18.05 -13.77 23.08
CA ASP A 80 18.16 -14.78 24.15
C ASP A 80 17.62 -16.19 23.79
N GLU A 81 17.27 -16.49 22.53
CA GLU A 81 16.77 -17.82 22.13
C GLU A 81 17.64 -18.48 21.04
N GLU A 82 18.23 -19.65 21.36
CA GLU A 82 18.83 -20.55 20.37
C GLU A 82 17.71 -21.24 19.57
N LEU A 83 17.40 -20.70 18.40
CA LEU A 83 16.57 -21.38 17.40
C LEU A 83 17.38 -22.48 16.73
N ASP A 84 16.72 -23.59 16.38
CA ASP A 84 17.37 -24.60 15.56
C ASP A 84 17.54 -24.14 14.10
N ILE A 85 18.30 -24.90 13.31
CA ILE A 85 18.61 -24.56 11.90
C ILE A 85 17.33 -24.48 11.05
N GLN A 86 16.32 -25.31 11.35
CA GLN A 86 15.05 -25.36 10.62
C GLN A 86 14.24 -24.08 10.90
N GLU A 87 14.16 -23.66 12.15
CA GLU A 87 13.45 -22.43 12.55
C GLU A 87 14.10 -21.17 11.95
N ILE A 88 15.44 -21.10 11.92
CA ILE A 88 16.17 -20.01 11.26
C ILE A 88 15.80 -19.94 9.78
N PHE A 89 15.72 -21.09 9.09
CA PHE A 89 15.36 -21.14 7.69
C PHE A 89 13.91 -20.69 7.45
N GLU A 90 12.97 -21.20 8.26
CA GLU A 90 11.54 -20.87 8.15
C GLU A 90 11.24 -19.39 8.37
N LEU A 91 11.96 -18.75 9.30
CA LEU A 91 11.84 -17.31 9.56
C LEU A 91 12.60 -16.44 8.56
N GLY A 92 13.36 -17.06 7.65
CA GLY A 92 14.11 -16.36 6.61
C GLY A 92 15.42 -15.73 7.10
N GLY A 93 16.02 -16.24 8.18
CA GLY A 93 17.31 -15.77 8.70
C GLY A 93 18.48 -15.92 7.70
N THR A 94 18.31 -16.74 6.66
CA THR A 94 19.25 -16.87 5.53
C THR A 94 19.12 -15.75 4.48
N ARG A 95 18.08 -14.92 4.57
CA ARG A 95 17.87 -13.77 3.65
C ARG A 95 18.71 -12.59 4.12
N LEU A 96 19.18 -11.77 3.17
CA LEU A 96 19.93 -10.55 3.51
C LEU A 96 19.13 -9.59 4.39
N ARG A 97 17.83 -9.46 4.11
CA ARG A 97 16.89 -8.63 4.86
C ARG A 97 15.56 -9.35 5.05
N VAL A 98 14.91 -9.11 6.17
CA VAL A 98 13.58 -9.63 6.54
C VAL A 98 12.68 -8.49 7.01
N LEU A 99 11.38 -8.74 7.18
CA LEU A 99 10.48 -7.74 7.75
C LEU A 99 10.85 -7.40 9.20
N SER A 100 10.98 -6.11 9.46
CA SER A 100 11.05 -5.51 10.79
C SER A 100 9.71 -5.63 11.52
N ILE A 101 9.68 -5.24 12.80
CA ILE A 101 8.43 -5.14 13.57
C ILE A 101 7.47 -4.17 12.88
N GLU A 102 7.95 -3.02 12.42
CA GLU A 102 7.14 -2.04 11.69
C GLU A 102 6.61 -2.62 10.38
N GLY A 103 7.45 -3.32 9.60
CA GLY A 103 7.02 -3.96 8.35
C GLY A 103 5.92 -4.99 8.58
N ARG A 104 6.01 -5.77 9.67
CA ARG A 104 4.98 -6.75 10.08
C ARG A 104 3.69 -6.05 10.51
N ASP A 105 3.78 -5.01 11.33
CA ASP A 105 2.62 -4.24 11.81
C ASP A 105 1.87 -3.56 10.65
N GLN A 106 2.60 -2.90 9.76
CA GLN A 106 2.01 -2.30 8.56
C GLN A 106 1.31 -3.35 7.68
N ALA A 107 1.90 -4.54 7.50
CA ALA A 107 1.29 -5.62 6.75
C ALA A 107 0.02 -6.16 7.44
N ALA A 108 0.12 -6.44 8.74
CA ALA A 108 -1.00 -6.94 9.54
C ALA A 108 -2.20 -5.97 9.50
N LYS A 109 -1.94 -4.67 9.65
CA LYS A 109 -2.96 -3.63 9.56
C LYS A 109 -3.66 -3.66 8.19
N ARG A 110 -2.90 -3.60 7.10
CA ARG A 110 -3.46 -3.64 5.73
C ARG A 110 -4.27 -4.90 5.47
N TRP A 111 -3.83 -6.06 5.96
CA TRP A 111 -4.53 -7.33 5.75
C TRP A 111 -5.80 -7.47 6.59
N ILE A 112 -5.81 -6.97 7.83
CA ILE A 112 -7.01 -6.94 8.68
C ILE A 112 -8.06 -5.95 8.15
N GLU A 113 -7.62 -4.79 7.68
CA GLU A 113 -8.50 -3.76 7.10
C GLU A 113 -8.92 -4.08 5.66
N GLY A 114 -8.24 -5.04 5.02
CA GLY A 114 -8.44 -5.42 3.63
C GLY A 114 -9.68 -6.27 3.38
N ASP A 115 -9.84 -6.64 2.12
CA ASP A 115 -10.95 -7.43 1.59
C ASP A 115 -10.94 -8.92 2.02
N ARG A 116 -9.89 -9.34 2.75
CA ARG A 116 -9.77 -10.66 3.40
C ARG A 116 -9.61 -10.56 4.92
N GLY A 117 -10.01 -9.41 5.46
CA GLY A 117 -10.18 -9.19 6.88
C GLY A 117 -11.48 -9.80 7.43
N PRO A 118 -11.66 -9.82 8.76
CA PRO A 118 -12.86 -10.35 9.41
C PRO A 118 -14.14 -9.52 9.19
N ASN A 119 -13.99 -8.27 8.74
CA ASN A 119 -15.08 -7.31 8.68
C ASN A 119 -15.77 -7.21 7.31
N THR A 120 -15.36 -8.03 6.35
CA THR A 120 -16.00 -8.08 5.04
C THR A 120 -17.38 -8.71 5.11
N GLU A 121 -18.23 -8.42 4.13
CA GLU A 121 -19.58 -8.98 4.06
C GLU A 121 -19.56 -10.51 3.99
N ILE A 122 -18.69 -11.08 3.14
CA ILE A 122 -18.53 -12.54 3.03
C ILE A 122 -18.08 -13.18 4.34
N ALA A 123 -17.16 -12.54 5.08
CA ALA A 123 -16.69 -13.03 6.37
C ALA A 123 -17.78 -13.01 7.44
N ARG A 124 -18.60 -11.95 7.47
CA ARG A 124 -19.71 -11.82 8.43
C ARG A 124 -20.86 -12.79 8.15
N LEU A 125 -21.08 -13.15 6.89
CA LEU A 125 -22.11 -14.10 6.48
C LEU A 125 -21.64 -15.55 6.53
N ALA A 126 -20.33 -15.79 6.58
CA ALA A 126 -19.79 -17.13 6.70
C ALA A 126 -20.09 -17.72 8.09
N PRO A 127 -20.53 -18.99 8.18
CA PRO A 127 -20.89 -19.62 9.46
C PRO A 127 -19.69 -19.95 10.34
N LYS A 128 -18.48 -20.04 9.76
CA LYS A 128 -17.22 -20.38 10.44
C LYS A 128 -16.07 -19.59 9.82
N ASN A 129 -15.00 -19.42 10.59
CA ASN A 129 -13.81 -18.69 10.18
C ASN A 129 -12.65 -19.62 9.77
N CYS A 130 -11.64 -19.04 9.13
CA CYS A 130 -10.46 -19.72 8.62
C CYS A 130 -9.68 -20.45 9.73
N GLY A 131 -9.67 -19.95 10.96
CA GLY A 131 -8.94 -20.53 12.09
C GLY A 131 -9.37 -21.94 12.48
N SER A 132 -10.61 -22.33 12.15
CA SER A 132 -11.10 -23.71 12.30
C SER A 132 -11.13 -24.52 11.00
N CYS A 133 -10.70 -23.93 9.88
CA CYS A 133 -10.84 -24.53 8.56
C CYS A 133 -9.65 -25.45 8.25
N GLY A 134 -9.92 -26.69 7.82
CA GLY A 134 -8.89 -27.65 7.42
C GLY A 134 -8.11 -27.26 6.16
N PHE A 135 -8.60 -26.28 5.39
CA PHE A 135 -7.88 -25.73 4.22
C PHE A 135 -7.01 -24.51 4.55
N TYR A 136 -6.97 -24.09 5.81
CA TYR A 136 -6.17 -22.95 6.25
C TYR A 136 -4.72 -23.37 6.52
N LEU A 137 -3.79 -22.78 5.79
CA LEU A 137 -2.35 -22.99 5.96
C LEU A 137 -1.77 -21.77 6.69
N PRO A 138 -1.35 -21.88 7.98
CA PRO A 138 -0.76 -20.75 8.69
C PRO A 138 0.52 -20.24 8.02
N ILE A 139 0.69 -18.92 7.94
CA ILE A 139 1.98 -18.33 7.50
C ILE A 139 3.02 -18.56 8.59
N ALA A 140 4.29 -18.73 8.23
CA ALA A 140 5.37 -18.92 9.21
C ALA A 140 5.63 -17.69 10.11
N GLY A 141 6.22 -17.93 11.28
CA GLY A 141 6.73 -16.89 12.17
C GLY A 141 5.69 -16.07 12.92
N ALA A 142 6.03 -14.81 13.22
CA ALA A 142 5.27 -13.96 14.15
C ALA A 142 3.82 -13.66 13.71
N LEU A 143 3.50 -13.80 12.42
CA LEU A 143 2.16 -13.56 11.88
C LEU A 143 1.27 -14.83 11.90
N ARG A 144 1.82 -16.00 12.24
CA ARG A 144 1.14 -17.31 12.13
C ARG A 144 -0.19 -17.41 12.85
N GLN A 145 -0.32 -16.68 13.95
CA GLN A 145 -1.53 -16.71 14.79
C GLN A 145 -2.67 -15.87 14.20
N ALA A 146 -2.37 -14.92 13.32
CA ALA A 146 -3.33 -13.97 12.79
C ALA A 146 -3.63 -14.18 11.30
N PHE A 147 -2.73 -14.80 10.53
CA PHE A 147 -2.87 -14.92 9.08
C PHE A 147 -2.38 -16.26 8.53
N GLY A 148 -2.99 -16.65 7.42
CA GLY A 148 -2.70 -17.88 6.68
C GLY A 148 -3.06 -17.75 5.21
N VAL A 149 -2.92 -18.83 4.47
CA VAL A 149 -3.30 -18.94 3.06
C VAL A 149 -4.42 -19.97 2.93
N CYS A 150 -5.44 -19.67 2.14
CA CYS A 150 -6.47 -20.65 1.79
C CYS A 150 -5.96 -21.59 0.70
N ALA A 151 -6.13 -22.89 0.89
CA ALA A 151 -5.79 -23.93 -0.09
C ALA A 151 -7.03 -24.63 -0.69
N ASN A 152 -8.20 -24.04 -0.53
CA ASN A 152 -9.45 -24.62 -1.03
C ASN A 152 -9.77 -24.07 -2.43
N ALA A 153 -9.59 -24.88 -3.48
CA ALA A 153 -9.82 -24.48 -4.88
C ALA A 153 -11.24 -23.98 -5.20
N ILE A 154 -12.25 -24.34 -4.40
CA ILE A 154 -13.62 -23.82 -4.58
C ILE A 154 -13.90 -22.53 -3.81
N SER A 155 -12.99 -22.12 -2.92
CA SER A 155 -13.08 -20.85 -2.21
C SER A 155 -12.68 -19.70 -3.14
N PRO A 156 -13.35 -18.53 -3.08
CA PRO A 156 -12.86 -17.34 -3.76
C PRO A 156 -11.49 -16.87 -3.23
N GLU A 157 -11.07 -17.38 -2.06
CA GLU A 157 -9.84 -16.99 -1.38
C GLU A 157 -8.65 -17.90 -1.69
N ASP A 158 -8.80 -18.89 -2.59
CA ASP A 158 -7.71 -19.82 -2.93
C ASP A 158 -6.41 -19.09 -3.32
N ALA A 159 -5.30 -19.55 -2.77
CA ALA A 159 -3.97 -18.96 -2.93
C ALA A 159 -3.90 -17.46 -2.55
N ARG A 160 -4.73 -16.99 -1.61
CA ARG A 160 -4.66 -15.64 -1.03
C ARG A 160 -4.38 -15.68 0.46
N VAL A 161 -3.78 -14.61 0.95
CA VAL A 161 -3.62 -14.39 2.40
C VAL A 161 -4.97 -13.99 2.99
N VAL A 162 -5.36 -14.68 4.06
CA VAL A 162 -6.61 -14.45 4.80
C VAL A 162 -6.32 -14.26 6.28
N ALA A 163 -7.10 -13.40 6.95
CA ALA A 163 -7.07 -13.31 8.40
C ALA A 163 -7.63 -14.61 9.02
N VAL A 164 -7.12 -15.00 10.18
CA VAL A 164 -7.55 -16.21 10.91
C VAL A 164 -9.06 -16.17 11.22
N ASN A 165 -9.61 -14.97 11.41
CA ASN A 165 -11.02 -14.73 11.69
C ASN A 165 -11.83 -14.31 10.44
N HIS A 166 -11.26 -14.42 9.23
CA HIS A 166 -11.99 -14.28 7.97
C HIS A 166 -12.85 -15.53 7.70
N GLY A 167 -13.87 -15.42 6.85
CA GLY A 167 -14.68 -16.56 6.42
C GLY A 167 -15.14 -16.41 4.96
N CYS A 168 -15.16 -17.50 4.21
CA CYS A 168 -15.46 -17.49 2.76
C CYS A 168 -16.67 -18.35 2.37
N GLY A 169 -17.34 -19.00 3.33
CA GLY A 169 -18.45 -19.93 3.08
C GLY A 169 -18.05 -21.34 2.62
N ALA A 170 -16.87 -21.52 2.02
CA ALA A 170 -16.34 -22.83 1.62
C ALA A 170 -15.51 -23.51 2.73
N HIS A 171 -16.06 -23.56 3.94
CA HIS A 171 -15.38 -24.15 5.11
C HIS A 171 -15.30 -25.68 4.99
N SER A 172 -14.21 -26.30 5.44
CA SER A 172 -14.01 -27.76 5.41
C SER A 172 -15.03 -28.58 6.20
N GLU A 173 -15.83 -27.90 7.03
CA GLU A 173 -16.87 -28.50 7.90
C GLU A 173 -18.27 -28.05 7.50
N ALA A 174 -18.43 -27.42 6.33
CA ALA A 174 -19.73 -27.23 5.68
C ALA A 174 -20.12 -28.56 5.02
N ILE A 175 -20.50 -29.53 5.84
CA ILE A 175 -20.90 -30.88 5.43
C ILE A 175 -22.41 -30.86 5.21
N ASN A 176 -22.85 -31.35 4.04
CA ASN A 176 -24.27 -31.59 3.74
C ASN A 176 -24.79 -32.87 4.42
#